data_AF-A0A969C5G7-F1
#
_entry.id   AF-A0A969C5G7-F1
#
_cell.length_a   1.000
_cell.length_b   1.000
_cell.length_c   1.000
_cell.angle_alpha   90.00
_cell.angle_beta   90.00
_cell.angle_gamma   90.00
#
_symmetry.space_group_name_H-M   'P 1'
#
loop_
_entity.id
_entity.type
_entity.pdbx_description
1 polymer ?
#
loop_
_entity_poly.entity_id
_entity_poly.type
_entity_poly.pdbx_seq_one_letter_code
_entity_poly.pdbx_strand_id
1 'polypeptide(L)'
;MDRIEREIGVDRNGLLAIWGRETAFGTYKLPHDAIRVLATQAYTGRRKEMFRAEFIAALKLIAGGIPRADLKASWAGAVGLTQFMPTEFEKH
;
A
#
# COMPACT_ATOMS: atom_id res chain seq x y z
N MET A 1 0.57 15.57 -15.01
CA MET A 1 1.27 14.38 -15.54
C MET A 1 2.59 14.76 -16.20
N ASP A 2 2.63 15.81 -17.01
CA ASP A 2 3.84 16.26 -17.72
C ASP A 2 5.02 16.67 -16.80
N ARG A 3 4.75 17.04 -15.54
CA ARG A 3 5.79 17.26 -14.53
C ARG A 3 6.37 15.93 -14.03
N ILE A 4 5.52 14.98 -13.70
CA ILE A 4 5.87 13.64 -13.19
C ILE A 4 6.64 12.86 -14.26
N GLU A 5 6.19 12.90 -15.50
CA GLU A 5 6.87 12.26 -16.64
C GLU A 5 8.28 12.83 -16.88
N ARG A 6 8.46 14.15 -16.76
CA ARG A 6 9.79 14.79 -16.87
C ARG A 6 10.70 14.49 -15.68
N GLU A 7 10.15 14.36 -14.48
CA GLU A 7 10.92 14.10 -13.27
C GLU A 7 11.35 12.63 -13.15
N ILE A 8 10.51 11.69 -13.59
CA ILE A 8 10.71 10.24 -13.36
C ILE A 8 11.09 9.51 -14.66
N GLY A 9 10.92 10.13 -15.83
CA GLY A 9 11.27 9.55 -17.13
C GLY A 9 10.33 8.43 -17.60
N VAL A 10 9.17 8.28 -16.96
CA VAL A 10 8.18 7.23 -17.27
C VAL A 10 7.03 7.84 -18.06
N ASP A 11 6.69 7.22 -19.20
CA ASP A 11 5.56 7.61 -20.06
C ASP A 11 4.24 7.69 -19.26
N ARG A 12 3.51 8.79 -19.46
CA ARG A 12 2.26 9.05 -18.71
C ARG A 12 1.20 7.98 -18.91
N ASN A 13 1.13 7.35 -20.08
CA ASN A 13 0.10 6.35 -20.38
C ASN A 13 0.41 5.05 -19.64
N GLY A 14 1.69 4.68 -19.54
CA GLY A 14 2.14 3.58 -18.68
C GLY A 14 1.78 3.79 -17.21
N LEU A 15 2.06 4.98 -16.66
CA LEU A 15 1.72 5.32 -15.27
C LEU A 15 0.21 5.26 -15.02
N LEU A 16 -0.59 5.82 -15.94
CA LEU A 16 -2.06 5.80 -15.86
C LEU A 16 -2.64 4.39 -16.00
N ALA A 17 -2.05 3.53 -16.83
CA ALA A 17 -2.50 2.16 -17.00
C ALA A 17 -2.31 1.33 -15.72
N ILE A 18 -1.17 1.48 -15.04
CA ILE A 18 -0.92 0.82 -13.74
C ILE A 18 -1.89 1.36 -12.69
N TRP A 19 -2.02 2.68 -12.57
CA TRP A 19 -2.90 3.27 -11.56
C TRP A 19 -4.38 2.91 -11.78
N GLY A 20 -4.83 2.88 -13.04
CA GLY A 20 -6.16 2.44 -13.43
C GLY A 20 -6.41 0.97 -13.11
N ARG A 21 -5.44 0.10 -13.42
CA ARG A 21 -5.52 -1.33 -13.12
C ARG A 21 -5.60 -1.62 -11.62
N GLU A 22 -4.77 -0.95 -10.81
CA GLU A 22 -4.62 -1.29 -9.40
C GLU A 22 -5.74 -0.72 -8.52
N THR A 23 -6.30 0.45 -8.84
CA THR A 23 -7.32 1.09 -7.99
C THR A 23 -8.46 1.77 -8.72
N ALA A 24 -8.60 1.56 -10.04
CA ALA A 24 -9.57 2.27 -10.87
C ALA A 24 -9.47 3.80 -10.65
N PHE A 25 -8.24 4.33 -10.70
CA PHE A 25 -7.93 5.74 -10.45
C PHE A 25 -8.36 6.23 -9.06
N GLY A 26 -8.24 5.36 -8.05
CA GLY A 26 -8.62 5.66 -6.66
C GLY A 26 -10.12 5.59 -6.35
N THR A 27 -10.96 5.18 -7.31
CA THR A 27 -12.39 4.93 -7.04
C THR A 27 -12.63 3.61 -6.31
N TYR A 28 -11.70 2.64 -6.43
CA TYR A 28 -11.77 1.40 -5.68
C TYR A 28 -11.39 1.63 -4.22
N LYS A 29 -12.39 1.55 -3.33
CA LYS A 29 -12.17 1.67 -1.89
C LYS A 29 -11.68 0.34 -1.33
N LEU A 30 -10.44 0.33 -0.86
CA LEU A 30 -9.92 -0.77 -0.07
C LEU A 30 -10.77 -0.94 1.20
N PRO A 31 -11.43 -2.09 1.40
CA PRO A 31 -12.48 -2.21 2.40
C PRO A 31 -11.94 -2.50 3.81
N HIS A 32 -10.65 -2.83 3.95
CA HIS A 32 -10.12 -3.35 5.21
C HIS A 32 -9.15 -2.39 5.90
N ASP A 33 -9.16 -2.40 7.23
CA ASP A 33 -8.15 -1.74 8.06
C ASP A 33 -6.83 -2.51 7.94
N ALA A 34 -5.78 -1.85 7.45
CA ALA A 34 -4.50 -2.50 7.15
C ALA A 34 -3.87 -3.14 8.38
N ILE A 35 -3.92 -2.45 9.53
CA ILE A 35 -3.39 -2.93 10.81
C ILE A 35 -4.06 -4.25 11.21
N ARG A 36 -5.39 -4.35 11.07
CA ARG A 36 -6.14 -5.57 11.37
C ARG A 36 -5.77 -6.72 10.42
N VAL A 37 -5.67 -6.46 9.12
CA VAL A 37 -5.32 -7.49 8.13
C VAL A 37 -3.92 -8.05 8.40
N LEU A 38 -2.94 -7.17 8.54
CA LEU A 38 -1.55 -7.54 8.75
C LEU A 38 -1.34 -8.24 10.09
N ALA A 39 -1.96 -7.76 11.18
CA ALA A 39 -1.92 -8.43 12.48
C ALA A 39 -2.51 -9.86 12.40
N THR A 40 -3.65 -10.01 11.71
CA THR A 40 -4.29 -11.33 11.53
C THR A 40 -3.36 -12.28 10.79
N GLN A 41 -2.78 -11.85 9.67
CA GLN A 41 -1.86 -12.68 8.89
C GLN A 41 -0.53 -12.97 9.63
N ALA A 42 -0.01 -12.02 10.40
CA ALA A 42 1.16 -12.22 11.25
C ALA A 42 0.92 -13.25 12.36
N TYR A 43 -0.32 -13.35 12.85
CA TYR A 43 -0.69 -14.26 13.93
C TYR A 43 -1.14 -15.64 13.42
N THR A 44 -2.06 -15.70 12.46
CA THR A 44 -2.70 -16.96 11.99
C THR A 44 -2.24 -17.39 10.59
N GLY A 45 -1.61 -16.51 9.81
CA GLY A 45 -1.31 -16.75 8.41
C GLY A 45 -0.19 -17.76 8.16
N ARG A 46 -0.01 -18.14 6.90
CA ARG A 46 1.02 -19.10 6.45
C ARG A 46 2.42 -18.50 6.35
N ARG A 47 2.53 -17.17 6.17
CA ARG A 47 3.80 -16.43 6.02
C ARG A 47 4.03 -15.46 7.18
N LYS A 48 3.98 -15.96 8.41
CA LYS A 48 3.93 -15.13 9.63
C LYS A 48 5.07 -14.12 9.73
N GLU A 49 6.32 -14.55 9.47
CA GLU A 49 7.48 -13.65 9.58
C GLU A 49 7.43 -12.48 8.60
N MET A 50 7.07 -12.76 7.34
CA MET A 50 6.85 -11.71 6.35
C MET A 50 5.80 -10.71 6.84
N PHE A 51 4.63 -11.19 7.28
CA PHE A 51 3.56 -10.31 7.72
C PHE A 51 3.84 -9.57 9.04
N ARG A 52 4.73 -10.10 9.90
CA ARG A 52 5.23 -9.35 11.07
C ARG A 52 6.06 -8.14 10.64
N ALA A 53 6.94 -8.31 9.65
CA ALA A 53 7.71 -7.20 9.10
C ALA A 53 6.78 -6.13 8.48
N GLU A 54 5.78 -6.56 7.70
CA GLU A 54 4.78 -5.64 7.13
C GLU A 54 3.94 -4.94 8.19
N PHE A 55 3.56 -5.64 9.26
CA PHE A 55 2.84 -5.04 10.37
C PHE A 55 3.65 -3.96 11.08
N ILE A 56 4.95 -4.22 11.33
CA ILE A 56 5.86 -3.24 11.93
C ILE A 56 6.03 -2.02 11.01
N ALA A 57 6.23 -2.24 9.71
CA ALA A 57 6.32 -1.16 8.73
C ALA A 57 5.03 -0.30 8.70
N ALA A 58 3.85 -0.94 8.75
CA ALA A 58 2.57 -0.23 8.83
C ALA A 58 2.45 0.63 10.10
N LEU A 59 2.96 0.18 11.24
CA LEU A 59 2.99 0.99 12.47
C LEU A 59 3.94 2.18 12.36
N LYS A 60 5.08 2.02 11.68
CA LYS A 60 6.00 3.14 11.42
C LYS A 60 5.37 4.20 10.52
N LEU A 61 4.59 3.79 9.50
CA LEU A 61 3.83 4.72 8.67
C LEU A 61 2.85 5.56 9.51
N ILE A 62 2.17 4.94 10.48
CA ILE A 62 1.30 5.66 11.42
C ILE A 62 2.10 6.61 12.30
N ALA A 63 3.25 6.16 12.83
CA ALA A 63 4.14 7.01 13.63
C ALA A 63 4.69 8.20 12.82
N GLY A 64 4.86 8.04 11.50
CA GLY A 64 5.25 9.10 10.56
C GLY A 64 4.13 10.10 10.23
N GLY A 65 2.93 9.92 10.80
CA GLY A 65 1.84 10.89 10.69
C GLY A 65 0.68 10.45 9.79
N ILE A 66 0.72 9.26 9.19
CA ILE A 66 -0.42 8.73 8.42
C ILE A 66 -1.53 8.30 9.41
N PRO A 67 -2.74 8.90 9.36
CA PRO A 67 -3.82 8.45 10.22
C PRO A 67 -4.17 6.99 9.92
N ARG A 68 -4.34 6.17 10.97
CA ARG A 68 -4.77 4.76 10.82
C ARG A 68 -6.02 4.62 9.95
N ALA A 69 -6.95 5.57 10.05
CA ALA A 69 -8.19 5.58 9.28
C ALA A 69 -7.93 5.57 7.77
N ASP A 70 -6.84 6.18 7.32
CA ASP A 70 -6.44 6.30 5.91
C ASP A 70 -5.59 5.12 5.45
N LEU A 71 -5.05 4.33 6.38
CA LEU A 71 -4.30 3.11 6.08
C LEU A 71 -5.26 1.95 5.79
N LYS A 72 -5.82 1.97 4.58
CA LYS A 72 -6.68 0.90 4.06
C LYS A 72 -5.87 -0.14 3.29
N ALA A 73 -6.28 -1.40 3.38
CA ALA A 73 -5.65 -2.52 2.72
C ALA A 73 -6.62 -3.40 1.93
N SER A 74 -6.06 -4.14 0.98
CA SER A 74 -6.69 -5.32 0.41
C SER A 74 -6.71 -6.46 1.44
N TRP A 75 -7.44 -7.53 1.16
CA TRP A 75 -7.44 -8.75 2.00
C TRP A 75 -6.03 -9.34 2.20
N ALA A 76 -5.13 -9.13 1.23
CA ALA A 76 -3.77 -9.62 1.27
C ALA A 76 -2.79 -8.69 2.02
N GLY A 77 -3.23 -7.50 2.45
CA GLY A 77 -2.40 -6.56 3.23
C GLY A 77 -1.72 -5.46 2.41
N ALA A 78 -1.96 -5.39 1.09
CA ALA A 78 -1.46 -4.31 0.24
C ALA A 78 -2.23 -3.00 0.52
N VAL A 79 -1.53 -1.89 0.72
CA VAL A 79 -2.09 -0.62 1.20
C VAL A 79 -2.12 0.48 0.13
N GLY A 80 -3.06 1.41 0.29
CA GLY A 80 -3.09 2.66 -0.46
C GLY A 80 -3.36 2.53 -1.96
N LEU A 81 -3.13 3.62 -2.70
CA LEU A 81 -3.43 3.72 -4.13
C LEU A 81 -2.52 2.89 -5.03
N THR A 82 -1.35 2.49 -4.52
CA THR A 82 -0.33 1.74 -5.24
C THR A 82 -0.46 0.23 -5.07
N GLN A 83 -1.30 -0.24 -4.12
CA GLN A 83 -1.37 -1.65 -3.73
C GLN A 83 0.01 -2.24 -3.36
N PHE A 84 0.89 -1.43 -2.76
CA PHE A 84 2.18 -1.88 -2.26
C PHE A 84 2.05 -2.45 -0.85
N MET A 85 2.95 -3.37 -0.47
CA MET A 85 3.04 -3.74 0.93
C MET A 85 3.72 -2.60 1.72
N PRO A 86 3.43 -2.47 3.03
CA PRO A 86 4.02 -1.41 3.85
C PRO A 86 5.55 -1.29 3.77
N THR A 87 6.29 -2.39 3.67
CA THR A 87 7.77 -2.35 3.60
C THR A 87 8.28 -1.73 2.30
N GLU A 88 7.52 -1.75 1.20
CA GLU A 88 7.91 -1.07 -0.04
C GLU A 88 7.95 0.46 0.08
N PHE A 89 7.17 1.04 0.99
CA PHE A 89 7.22 2.49 1.31
C PHE A 89 8.48 2.88 2.08
N GLU A 90 9.18 1.94 2.72
CA GLU A 90 10.48 2.24 3.33
C GLU A 90 11.62 2.29 2.31
N LYS A 91 11.42 1.70 1.13
CA LYS A 91 12.46 1.56 0.08
C LYS A 91 12.51 2.73 -0.90
N HIS A 92 11.50 3.60 -0.89
CA HIS A 92 11.30 4.71 -1.84
C HIS A 92 10.94 5.98 -1.09
#